data_AF-A0A0H5P075-F1
#
_entry.id   AF-A0A0H5P075-F1
#
_cell.length_a   1.000
_cell.length_b   1.000
_cell.length_c   1.000
_cell.angle_alpha   90.00
_cell.angle_beta   90.00
_cell.angle_gamma   90.00
#
_symmetry.space_group_name_H-M   'P 1'
#
loop_
_entity.id
_entity.type
_entity.pdbx_description
1 polymer ?
#
loop_
_entity_poly.entity_id
_entity_poly.type
_entity_poly.pdbx_seq_one_letter_code
_entity_poly.pdbx_strand_id
1 'polypeptide(L)' 'MTQPPSRSRRLGIAEIAAVYGTEALHRRIAQLRACGQHYAAVAIERELLGTTDTTPRP' A
#
# COMPACT_ATOMS: atom_id res chain seq x y z
N MET A 1 -2.52 -24.13 -25.91
CA MET A 1 -1.98 -22.84 -25.41
C MET A 1 -2.44 -22.68 -23.96
N THR A 2 -1.66 -23.15 -23.00
CA THR A 2 -1.91 -22.99 -21.57
C THR A 2 -1.23 -21.71 -21.11
N GLN A 3 -1.99 -20.62 -21.07
CA GLN A 3 -1.53 -19.35 -20.52
C GLN A 3 -1.23 -19.56 -19.03
N PRO A 4 -0.01 -19.29 -18.54
CA PRO A 4 0.25 -19.36 -17.10
C PRO A 4 -0.71 -18.38 -16.41
N PRO A 5 -1.27 -18.70 -15.23
CA PRO A 5 -2.11 -17.75 -14.52
C PRO A 5 -1.27 -16.51 -14.31
N SER A 6 -1.63 -15.42 -14.99
CA SER A 6 -1.03 -14.12 -14.78
C SER A 6 -1.18 -13.86 -13.30
N ARG A 7 -0.09 -14.01 -12.53
CA ARG A 7 -0.04 -13.72 -11.10
C ARG A 7 -0.74 -12.38 -10.97
N SER A 8 -1.94 -12.38 -10.41
CA SER A 8 -2.73 -11.17 -10.19
C SER A 8 -1.77 -10.22 -9.51
N ARG A 9 -1.28 -9.22 -10.25
CA ARG A 9 -0.16 -8.39 -9.84
C ARG A 9 -0.68 -7.67 -8.61
N ARG A 10 -0.34 -8.18 -7.42
CA ARG A 10 -0.78 -7.58 -6.17
C ARG A 10 -0.11 -6.22 -6.16
N LEU A 11 -0.91 -5.18 -6.35
CA LEU A 11 -0.45 -3.80 -6.21
C LEU A 11 -0.17 -3.61 -4.72
N GLY A 12 1.09 -3.36 -4.39
CA GLY A 12 1.47 -2.95 -3.05
C GLY A 12 1.13 -1.49 -2.83
N ILE A 13 1.19 -1.08 -1.56
CA ILE A 13 0.96 0.31 -1.17
C ILE A 13 2.02 1.24 -1.76
N ALA A 14 3.23 0.76 -2.04
CA ALA A 14 4.25 1.52 -2.76
C ALA A 14 3.82 1.90 -4.19
N GLU A 15 3.29 0.94 -4.96
CA GLU A 15 2.81 1.22 -6.32
C GLU A 15 1.59 2.15 -6.29
N ILE A 16 0.72 1.99 -5.29
CA ILE A 16 -0.41 2.90 -5.09
C ILE A 16 0.08 4.31 -4.73
N ALA A 17 1.10 4.43 -3.87
CA ALA A 17 1.71 5.71 -3.52
C ALA A 17 2.37 6.39 -4.73
N ALA A 18 3.00 5.62 -5.61
CA ALA A 18 3.62 6.14 -6.83
C ALA A 18 2.58 6.70 -7.83
N VAL A 19 1.38 6.12 -7.87
CA VAL A 19 0.31 6.55 -8.80
C VAL A 19 -0.53 7.70 -8.22
N TYR A 20 -0.87 7.64 -6.94
CA TYR A 20 -1.83 8.56 -6.31
C TYR A 20 -1.20 9.56 -5.34
N GLY A 21 0.07 9.38 -5.00
CA GLY A 21 0.78 10.17 -4.00
C GLY A 21 0.54 9.71 -2.57
N THR A 22 1.51 9.97 -1.70
CA THR A 22 1.45 9.66 -0.26
C THR A 22 0.33 10.42 0.46
N GLU A 23 0.02 11.65 0.02
CA GLU A 23 -1.05 12.47 0.60
C GLU A 23 -2.45 11.85 0.41
N ALA A 24 -2.71 11.21 -0.74
CA ALA A 24 -3.97 10.52 -0.97
C ALA A 24 -4.12 9.30 -0.03
N LEU A 25 -3.01 8.59 0.23
CA LEU A 25 -2.95 7.49 1.19
C LEU A 25 -3.19 7.96 2.62
N HIS A 26 -2.58 9.06 3.06
CA HIS A 26 -2.81 9.64 4.38
C HIS A 26 -4.29 10.02 4.58
N ARG A 27 -4.92 10.64 3.58
CA ARG A 27 -6.36 10.94 3.63
C ARG A 27 -7.20 9.67 3.74
N ARG A 28 -6.85 8.61 3.01
CA ARG A 28 -7.57 7.33 3.07
C ARG A 28 -7.42 6.67 4.44
N ILE A 29 -6.22 6.67 5.00
CA ILE A 29 -5.94 6.17 6.36
C ILE A 29 -6.80 6.92 7.39
N ALA A 30 -6.87 8.25 7.30
CA ALA A 30 -7.70 9.07 8.17
C ALA A 30 -9.19 8.71 8.06
N GLN A 31 -9.71 8.49 6.83
CA GLN A 31 -11.08 8.03 6.62
C GLN A 31 -11.33 6.66 7.26
N LEU A 32 -10.41 5.70 7.08
CA LEU A 32 -10.53 4.37 7.67
C LEU A 32 -10.60 4.44 9.21
N ARG A 33 -9.78 5.30 9.82
CA ARG A 33 -9.83 5.57 11.27
C ARG A 33 -11.17 6.17 11.69
N ALA A 34 -11.68 7.15 10.95
CA ALA A 34 -12.97 7.78 11.21
C ALA A 34 -14.17 6.80 11.08
N CYS A 35 -14.07 5.82 10.19
CA CYS A 35 -15.07 4.76 10.02
C CYS A 35 -14.93 3.59 11.01
N GLY A 36 -14.00 3.67 11.98
CA GLY A 36 -13.75 2.60 12.94
C GLY A 36 -12.95 1.41 12.39
N GLN A 37 -12.44 1.50 11.16
CA GLN A 37 -11.64 0.45 10.51
C GLN A 37 -10.16 0.54 10.91
N HIS A 38 -9.89 0.46 12.22
CA HIS A 38 -8.57 0.67 12.79
C HIS A 38 -7.51 -0.31 12.24
N TYR A 39 -7.85 -1.60 12.12
CA TYR A 39 -6.91 -2.60 11.61
C TYR A 39 -6.54 -2.39 10.14
N ALA A 40 -7.49 -1.96 9.31
CA ALA A 40 -7.22 -1.64 7.91
C ALA A 40 -6.28 -0.43 7.78
N ALA A 41 -6.51 0.61 8.58
CA ALA A 41 -5.64 1.78 8.64
C ALA A 41 -4.20 1.40 9.04
N VAL A 42 -4.05 0.60 10.11
CA VAL A 42 -2.75 0.14 10.61
C VAL A 42 -2.02 -0.74 9.59
N ALA A 43 -2.74 -1.60 8.85
CA ALA A 43 -2.13 -2.45 7.83
C ALA A 43 -1.48 -1.60 6.71
N ILE A 44 -2.19 -0.57 6.24
CA ILE A 44 -1.69 0.34 5.19
C ILE A 44 -0.51 1.18 5.71
N GLU A 45 -0.59 1.70 6.93
CA GLU A 45 0.52 2.45 7.54
C GLU A 45 1.78 1.62 7.68
N ARG A 46 1.65 0.35 8.09
CA ARG A 46 2.80 -0.57 8.20
C ARG A 46 3.43 -0.84 6.85
N GLU A 47 2.63 -1.04 5.82
CA GLU A 47 3.16 -1.25 4.47
C GLU A 47 3.84 0.01 3.95
N LEU A 48 3.28 1.20 4.20
CA LEU A 48 3.87 2.48 3.84
C LEU A 48 5.24 2.70 4.52
N LEU A 49 5.35 2.42 5.82
CA LEU A 49 6.62 2.48 6.55
C LEU A 49 7.63 1.43 6.08
N GLY A 50 7.16 0.23 5.72
CA GLY A 50 8.00 -0.82 5.13
C GLY A 50 8.57 -0.42 3.76
N THR A 51 7.85 0.40 2.99
CA THR A 51 8.33 0.89 1.68
C THR A 51 9.42 1.95 1.78
N THR A 52 9.53 2.65 2.92
CA THR A 52 10.62 3.62 3.15
C THR A 52 11.95 2.96 3.55
N ASP A 53 11.95 1.66 3.89
CA ASP A 53 13.15 0.91 4.28
C ASP A 53 13.84 0.20 3.09
N THR A 54 13.30 0.28 1.87
CA THR A 54 14.01 -0.19 0.68
C THR A 54 15.02 0.83 0.19
N THR A 55 15.99 1.17 1.05
CA THR A 55 17.27 1.70 0.58
C THR A 55 18.08 0.47 0.15
N PRO A 56 18.48 0.31 -1.13
CA PRO A 56 19.37 -0.78 -1.51
C PRO A 56 20.70 -0.57 -0.77
N ARG A 57 20.97 -1.43 0.21
CA ARG A 57 22.27 -1.47 0.89
C ARG A 57 23.32 -1.95 -0.12
N PRO A 58 24.45 -1.22 -0.28
CA PRO A 58 25.52 -1.61 -1.19
C PRO A 58 26.17 -2.93 -0.79
#